data_AF-A0A9E2UBA1-F1
#
_entry.id   AF-A0A9E2UBA1-F1
#
_cell.length_a   1.000
_cell.length_b   1.000
_cell.length_c   1.000
_cell.angle_alpha   90.00
_cell.angle_beta   90.00
_cell.angle_gamma   90.00
#
_symmetry.space_group_name_H-M   'P 1'
#
loop_
_entity.id
_entity.type
_entity.pdbx_description
1 polymer ?
#
loop_
_entity_poly.entity_id
_entity_poly.type
_entity_poly.pdbx_seq_one_letter_code
_entity_poly.pdbx_strand_id
1 'polypeptide(L)'
;MTGAERQARYRRRQADSGAVTRPRPSRLSQVQQWHAAVATLIALQAKYAAWLDALPEPLRDTTTGEALQAIVDLDLDELASIEPPRGFGRD
;
A
#
# COMPACT_ATOMS: atom_id res chain seq x y z
N MET A 1 -23.39 -47.64 -14.76
CA MET A 1 -22.80 -46.56 -13.93
C MET A 1 -23.91 -45.68 -13.40
N THR A 2 -24.08 -45.65 -12.08
CA THR A 2 -25.21 -44.98 -11.41
C THR A 2 -24.87 -43.54 -11.00
N GLY A 3 -25.89 -42.71 -10.73
CA GLY A 3 -25.69 -41.31 -10.30
C GLY A 3 -24.86 -41.18 -9.02
N ALA A 4 -24.94 -42.17 -8.13
CA ALA A 4 -24.17 -42.24 -6.89
C ALA A 4 -22.65 -42.38 -7.16
N GLU A 5 -22.25 -43.18 -8.15
CA GLU A 5 -20.84 -43.33 -8.53
C GLU A 5 -20.27 -42.05 -9.14
N ARG A 6 -21.09 -41.30 -9.91
CA ARG A 6 -20.69 -40.00 -10.45
C ARG A 6 -20.46 -38.98 -9.33
N GLN A 7 -21.36 -38.92 -8.34
CA GLN A 7 -21.22 -38.02 -7.19
C GLN A 7 -20.01 -38.37 -6.30
N ALA A 8 -19.72 -39.67 -6.10
CA ALA A 8 -18.54 -40.11 -5.35
C ALA A 8 -17.23 -39.71 -6.03
N ARG A 9 -17.14 -39.86 -7.36
CA ARG A 9 -15.97 -39.44 -8.15
C ARG A 9 -15.80 -37.92 -8.17
N TYR A 10 -16.90 -37.17 -8.24
CA TYR A 10 -16.87 -35.72 -8.19
C TYR A 10 -16.34 -35.19 -6.85
N ARG A 11 -16.84 -35.73 -5.72
CA ARG A 11 -16.36 -35.36 -4.37
C ARG A 11 -14.88 -35.69 -4.17
N ARG A 12 -14.42 -36.83 -4.69
CA ARG A 12 -13.01 -37.22 -4.59
C ARG A 12 -12.09 -36.27 -5.37
N ARG A 13 -12.50 -35.84 -6.58
CA ARG A 13 -11.76 -34.82 -7.35
C ARG A 13 -11.73 -33.45 -6.68
N GLN A 14 -12.80 -33.08 -5.98
CA GLN A 14 -12.89 -31.79 -5.29
C GLN A 14 -12.09 -31.76 -3.98
N ALA A 15 -11.92 -32.92 -3.33
CA ALA A 15 -11.04 -33.08 -2.16
C ALA A 15 -9.54 -33.12 -2.54
N ASP A 16 -9.19 -33.71 -3.69
CA ASP A 16 -7.81 -33.72 -4.21
C ASP A 16 -7.39 -32.37 -4.83
N SER A 17 -8.37 -31.59 -5.30
CA SER A 17 -8.13 -30.21 -5.74
C SER A 17 -8.09 -29.33 -4.51
N GLY A 18 -7.00 -29.41 -3.75
CA GLY A 18 -6.70 -28.51 -2.64
C GLY A 18 -6.95 -27.09 -3.10
N ALA A 19 -8.08 -26.53 -2.70
CA ALA A 19 -8.47 -25.19 -3.07
C ALA A 19 -7.46 -24.26 -2.40
N VAL A 20 -6.42 -23.89 -3.15
CA VAL A 20 -5.57 -22.75 -2.84
C VAL A 20 -6.52 -21.57 -2.85
N THR A 21 -7.12 -21.32 -1.69
CA THR A 21 -7.88 -20.12 -1.41
C THR A 21 -6.84 -19.04 -1.34
N ARG A 22 -6.41 -18.53 -2.51
CA ARG A 22 -5.74 -17.24 -2.54
C ARG A 22 -6.74 -16.29 -1.89
N PRO A 23 -6.41 -15.67 -0.75
CA PRO A 23 -7.28 -14.64 -0.22
C PRO A 23 -7.43 -13.62 -1.34
N ARG A 24 -8.66 -13.43 -1.82
CA ARG A 24 -8.93 -12.34 -2.76
C ARG A 24 -8.42 -11.08 -2.07
N PRO A 25 -7.53 -10.29 -2.69
CA PRO A 25 -7.15 -9.00 -2.11
C PRO A 25 -8.47 -8.25 -1.87
N SER A 26 -8.77 -8.00 -0.60
CA SER A 26 -10.02 -7.35 -0.26
C SER A 26 -9.91 -5.93 -0.79
N ARG A 27 -10.95 -5.40 -1.43
CA ARG A 27 -10.93 -4.02 -1.96
C ARG A 27 -10.52 -3.00 -0.91
N LEU A 28 -10.84 -3.30 0.35
CA LEU A 28 -10.44 -2.52 1.51
C LEU A 28 -8.92 -2.54 1.71
N SER A 29 -8.21 -3.64 1.42
CA SER A 29 -6.76 -3.73 1.62
C SER A 29 -5.97 -2.79 0.71
N GLN A 30 -6.41 -2.53 -0.52
CA GLN A 30 -5.67 -1.62 -1.42
C GLN A 30 -5.89 -0.15 -1.05
N VAL A 31 -7.12 0.24 -0.71
CA VAL A 31 -7.41 1.58 -0.20
C VAL A 31 -6.73 1.81 1.16
N GLN A 32 -6.74 0.80 2.03
CA GLN A 32 -6.00 0.84 3.29
C GLN A 32 -4.49 0.95 3.07
N GLN A 33 -3.92 0.25 2.08
CA GLN A 33 -2.52 0.39 1.71
C GLN A 33 -2.20 1.80 1.20
N TRP A 34 -3.09 2.41 0.41
CA TRP A 34 -2.94 3.81 -0.02
C TRP A 34 -2.86 4.75 1.18
N HIS A 35 -3.87 4.73 2.06
CA HIS A 35 -3.87 5.60 3.24
C HIS A 35 -2.68 5.33 4.16
N ALA A 36 -2.28 4.07 4.34
CA ALA A 36 -1.12 3.71 5.13
C ALA A 36 0.19 4.24 4.52
N ALA A 37 0.34 4.18 3.19
CA ALA A 37 1.49 4.71 2.48
C ALA A 37 1.56 6.24 2.61
N VAL A 38 0.44 6.93 2.37
CA VAL A 38 0.36 8.39 2.53
C VAL A 38 0.69 8.80 3.97
N ALA A 39 0.10 8.14 4.97
CA ALA A 39 0.40 8.41 6.37
C ALA A 39 1.88 8.17 6.72
N THR A 40 2.51 7.15 6.12
CA THR A 40 3.94 6.89 6.27
C THR A 40 4.79 8.00 5.67
N LEU A 41 4.42 8.50 4.48
CA LEU A 41 5.11 9.62 3.84
C LEU A 41 5.03 10.90 4.68
N ILE A 42 3.83 11.23 5.21
CA ILE A 42 3.64 12.37 6.11
C ILE A 42 4.51 12.25 7.36
N ALA A 43 4.55 11.06 7.97
CA ALA A 43 5.39 10.80 9.14
C ALA A 43 6.89 10.96 8.83
N LEU A 44 7.34 10.52 7.65
CA LEU A 44 8.72 10.72 7.21
C LEU A 44 9.03 12.20 6.95
N GLN A 45 8.14 12.93 6.28
CA GLN A 45 8.29 14.35 6.03
C GLN A 45 8.45 15.14 7.35
N ALA A 46 7.62 14.85 8.35
CA ALA A 46 7.74 15.47 9.67
C ALA A 46 9.12 15.21 10.33
N LYS A 47 9.68 14.00 10.16
CA LYS A 47 11.03 13.68 10.65
C LYS A 47 12.12 14.44 9.89
N TYR A 48 11.98 14.58 8.58
CA TYR A 48 12.92 15.34 7.76
C TYR A 48 12.84 16.84 8.03
N ALA A 49 11.64 17.39 8.27
CA ALA A 49 11.44 18.76 8.71
C ALA A 49 12.16 19.03 10.04
N ALA A 50 11.97 18.16 11.05
CA ALA A 50 12.67 18.29 12.32
C ALA A 50 14.20 18.22 12.16
N TRP A 51 14.69 17.42 11.22
CA TRP A 51 16.13 17.39 10.92
C TRP A 51 16.61 18.67 10.24
N LEU A 52 15.85 19.20 9.28
CA LEU A 52 16.15 20.48 8.61
C LEU A 52 16.14 21.66 9.59
N ASP A 53 15.22 21.67 10.55
CA ASP A 53 15.15 22.69 11.60
C ASP A 53 16.39 22.64 12.50
N ALA A 54 16.89 21.44 12.80
CA ALA A 54 18.10 21.23 13.60
C ALA A 54 19.39 21.36 12.79
N LEU A 55 19.32 21.60 11.48
CA LEU A 55 20.49 21.62 10.60
C LEU A 55 21.32 22.89 10.84
N PRO A 56 22.65 22.77 11.04
CA PRO A 56 23.55 23.92 11.11
C PRO A 56 23.51 24.76 9.83
N GLU A 57 23.59 26.09 9.98
CA GLU A 57 23.57 27.04 8.86
C GLU A 57 24.52 26.69 7.69
N PRO A 58 25.79 26.29 7.93
CA PRO A 58 26.71 25.97 6.84
C PRO A 58 26.30 24.74 6.00
N LEU A 59 25.37 23.93 6.49
CA LEU A 59 24.87 22.74 5.81
C LEU A 59 23.55 22.99 5.07
N ARG A 60 22.90 24.14 5.25
CA ARG A 60 21.63 24.47 4.60
C ARG A 60 21.77 24.59 3.07
N ASP A 61 22.82 25.25 2.60
CA ASP A 61 23.10 25.44 1.16
C ASP A 61 23.86 24.26 0.52
N THR A 62 23.92 23.13 1.21
CA THR A 62 24.51 21.90 0.64
C THR A 62 23.42 21.07 -0.04
N THR A 63 23.84 20.14 -0.91
CA THR A 63 22.93 19.17 -1.54
C THR A 63 22.04 18.42 -0.54
N THR A 64 22.53 18.19 0.68
CA THR A 64 21.73 17.57 1.75
C THR A 64 20.63 18.50 2.25
N GLY A 65 20.93 19.77 2.50
CA GLY A 65 19.96 20.77 2.95
C GLY A 65 18.89 21.03 1.89
N GLU A 66 19.30 21.17 0.61
CA GLU A 66 18.39 21.29 -0.53
C GLU A 66 17.47 20.07 -0.67
N ALA A 67 18.01 18.85 -0.51
CA ALA A 67 17.20 17.64 -0.57
C ALA A 67 16.19 17.53 0.58
N LEU A 68 16.58 17.94 1.79
CA LEU A 68 15.66 18.01 2.93
C LEU A 68 14.56 19.02 2.70
N GLN A 69 14.90 20.22 2.22
CA GLN A 69 13.94 21.26 1.85
C GLN A 69 12.97 20.75 0.79
N ALA A 70 13.46 20.10 -0.27
CA ALA A 70 12.62 19.54 -1.32
C ALA A 70 11.63 18.48 -0.80
N ILE A 71 12.00 17.69 0.20
CA ILE A 71 11.09 16.72 0.84
C ILE A 71 10.04 17.45 1.70
N VAL A 72 10.44 18.49 2.43
CA VAL A 72 9.54 19.29 3.27
C VAL A 72 8.53 20.08 2.43
N ASP A 73 8.94 20.55 1.25
CA ASP A 73 8.10 21.32 0.32
C ASP A 73 7.09 20.45 -0.46
N LEU A 74 7.13 19.12 -0.33
CA LEU A 74 6.10 18.26 -0.92
C LEU A 74 4.73 18.53 -0.27
N ASP A 75 3.72 18.85 -1.07
CA ASP A 75 2.36 18.99 -0.58
C ASP A 75 1.70 17.61 -0.35
N LEU A 76 2.06 16.98 0.77
CA LEU A 76 1.51 15.68 1.14
C LEU A 76 0.08 15.78 1.67
N ASP A 77 -0.38 16.97 2.08
CA ASP A 77 -1.77 17.22 2.44
C ASP A 77 -2.67 17.20 1.19
N GLU A 78 -2.21 17.78 0.07
CA GLU A 78 -2.86 17.63 -1.23
C GLU A 78 -2.93 16.14 -1.61
N LEU A 79 -1.83 15.39 -1.49
CA LEU A 79 -1.81 13.95 -1.76
C LEU A 79 -2.78 13.17 -0.84
N ALA A 80 -2.88 13.55 0.43
CA ALA A 80 -3.78 12.92 1.40
C ALA A 80 -5.26 13.19 1.12
N SER A 81 -5.58 14.30 0.46
CA SER A 81 -6.94 14.64 0.04
C SER A 81 -7.44 13.78 -1.13
N ILE A 82 -6.53 13.11 -1.86
CA ILE A 82 -6.87 12.27 -3.00
C ILE A 82 -7.44 10.93 -2.54
N GLU A 83 -8.71 10.70 -2.89
CA GLU A 83 -9.35 9.40 -2.72
C GLU A 83 -9.00 8.47 -3.90
N PRO A 84 -8.38 7.31 -3.66
CA PRO A 84 -8.04 6.39 -4.74
C PRO A 84 -9.31 5.83 -5.40
N PRO A 85 -9.28 5.56 -6.72
CA PRO A 85 -10.45 5.09 -7.44
C PRO A 85 -10.95 3.77 -6.87
N ARG A 86 -12.27 3.69 -6.69
CA ARG A 86 -12.94 2.47 -6.22
C ARG A 86 -12.85 1.39 -7.31
N GLY A 87 -12.03 0.36 -7.09
CA GLY A 87 -12.01 -0.84 -7.94
C GLY A 87 -10.69 -1.16 -8.65
N PHE A 88 -9.60 -0.45 -8.36
CA PHE A 88 -8.27 -0.79 -8.86
C PHE A 88 -7.83 -2.18 -8.33
N GLY A 89 -7.41 -3.09 -9.23
CA GLY A 89 -7.13 -4.50 -8.92
C GLY A 89 -8.19 -5.51 -9.43
N ARG A 90 -9.00 -5.12 -10.42
CA ARG A 90 -9.98 -5.99 -11.10
C ARG A 90 -9.49 -6.63 -12.40
N ASP A 91 -8.24 -6.41 -12.79
CA ASP A 91 -7.60 -7.08 -13.95
C ASP A 91 -6.49 -8.02 -13.48
#